data_AF-A0A926ANH3-F1
#
_entry.id   AF-A0A926ANH3-F1
#
_cell.length_a   1.000
_cell.length_b   1.000
_cell.length_c   1.000
_cell.angle_alpha   90.00
_cell.angle_beta   90.00
_cell.angle_gamma   90.00
#
_symmetry.space_group_name_H-M   'P 1'
#
loop_
_entity.id
_entity.type
_entity.pdbx_description
1 polymer ?
#
loop_
_entity_poly.entity_id
_entity_poly.type
_entity_poly.pdbx_seq_one_letter_code
_entity_poly.pdbx_strand_id
1 'polypeptide(L)'
;MTSGIGKSIKILFGDKILAQFPEELADIAVAIEKSRYILDLEKDFDDMDSEPTSPETWQKAVRFVANYANWLFDLFGKKMAVPKIYHAPAGSMDVYWENERFNLLINIPPDKEPATFYGDNYQGQVTEGRFDPENFQQALLPDLSLIS
;
A
#
# COMPACT_ATOMS: atom_id res chain seq x y z
N MET A 1 28.83 12.44 -8.46
CA MET A 1 27.81 11.40 -8.22
C MET A 1 26.88 11.43 -9.41
N THR A 2 26.93 10.40 -10.23
CA THR A 2 26.30 10.34 -11.55
C THR A 2 24.78 10.44 -11.44
N SER A 3 24.23 11.51 -12.00
CA SER A 3 22.80 11.66 -12.31
C SER A 3 22.44 10.64 -13.40
N GLY A 4 22.22 9.40 -13.01
CA GLY A 4 21.42 8.48 -13.82
C GLY A 4 19.98 8.93 -13.66
N ILE A 5 19.39 9.53 -14.70
CA ILE A 5 17.94 9.61 -14.81
C ILE A 5 17.49 8.16 -15.00
N GLY A 6 17.36 7.43 -13.88
CA GLY A 6 16.78 6.10 -13.87
C GLY A 6 15.40 6.20 -14.50
N LYS A 7 15.09 5.28 -15.41
CA LYS A 7 13.74 5.21 -15.95
C LYS A 7 12.76 5.02 -14.78
N SER A 8 11.61 5.67 -14.89
CA SER A 8 10.59 5.65 -13.83
C SER A 8 9.27 5.15 -14.38
N ILE A 9 8.58 4.33 -13.59
CA ILE A 9 7.23 3.87 -13.86
C ILE A 9 6.24 4.86 -13.22
N LYS A 10 5.16 5.20 -13.92
CA LYS A 10 4.13 6.12 -13.46
C LYS A 10 2.79 5.39 -13.37
N ILE A 11 2.10 5.56 -12.25
CA ILE A 11 0.70 5.16 -12.09
C ILE A 11 -0.16 6.39 -12.35
N LEU A 12 -1.10 6.26 -13.28
CA LEU A 12 -1.99 7.36 -13.68
C LEU A 12 -3.40 7.16 -13.09
N PHE A 13 -4.10 8.24 -12.81
CA PHE A 13 -5.54 8.21 -12.56
C PHE A 13 -6.18 9.32 -13.40
N GLY A 14 -6.91 8.92 -14.45
CA GLY A 14 -7.18 9.81 -15.58
C GLY A 14 -5.87 10.30 -16.19
N ASP A 15 -5.75 11.61 -16.40
CA ASP A 15 -4.54 12.24 -16.96
C ASP A 15 -3.49 12.65 -15.91
N LYS A 16 -3.75 12.38 -14.63
CA LYS A 16 -2.88 12.81 -13.52
C LYS A 16 -1.95 11.69 -13.08
N ILE A 17 -0.70 12.04 -12.79
CA ILE A 17 0.24 11.13 -12.12
C ILE A 17 -0.18 11.01 -10.66
N LEU A 18 -0.53 9.80 -10.25
CA LEU A 18 -0.90 9.48 -8.88
C LEU A 18 0.31 9.00 -8.06
N ALA A 19 1.18 8.20 -8.67
CA ALA A 19 2.40 7.70 -8.07
C ALA A 19 3.49 7.51 -9.12
N GLN A 20 4.75 7.53 -8.67
CA GLN A 20 5.92 7.31 -9.51
C GLN A 20 6.92 6.44 -8.77
N PHE A 21 7.57 5.53 -9.50
CA PHE A 21 8.48 4.53 -8.98
C PHE A 21 9.76 4.48 -9.81
N PRO A 22 10.92 4.14 -9.22
CA PRO A 22 12.04 3.62 -9.98
C PRO A 22 11.67 2.28 -10.65
N GLU A 23 12.28 1.95 -11.79
CA GLU A 23 12.02 0.69 -12.52
C GLU A 23 12.25 -0.56 -11.65
N GLU A 24 13.13 -0.48 -10.68
CA GLU A 24 13.41 -1.53 -9.71
C GLU A 24 12.15 -1.92 -8.91
N LEU A 25 11.19 -1.01 -8.72
CA LEU A 25 9.93 -1.27 -8.03
C LEU A 25 8.78 -1.62 -8.98
N ALA A 26 9.07 -2.13 -10.19
CA ALA A 26 8.06 -2.52 -11.17
C ALA A 26 6.98 -3.46 -10.60
N ASP A 27 7.36 -4.39 -9.74
CA ASP A 27 6.43 -5.37 -9.16
C ASP A 27 5.40 -4.70 -8.23
N ILE A 28 5.78 -3.62 -7.56
CA ILE A 28 4.86 -2.79 -6.75
C ILE A 28 3.88 -2.06 -7.66
N ALA A 29 4.36 -1.49 -8.77
CA ALA A 29 3.51 -0.85 -9.77
C ALA A 29 2.51 -1.86 -10.36
N VAL A 30 2.94 -3.09 -10.64
CA VAL A 30 2.06 -4.17 -11.11
C VAL A 30 1.00 -4.53 -10.06
N ALA A 31 1.35 -4.60 -8.77
CA ALA A 31 0.38 -4.86 -7.70
C ALA A 31 -0.68 -3.75 -7.60
N ILE A 32 -0.25 -2.49 -7.69
CA ILE A 32 -1.15 -1.33 -7.73
C ILE A 32 -2.09 -1.39 -8.94
N GLU A 33 -1.57 -1.63 -10.13
CA GLU A 33 -2.38 -1.75 -11.35
C GLU A 33 -3.38 -2.91 -11.25
N LYS A 34 -2.95 -4.07 -10.73
CA LYS A 34 -3.84 -5.20 -10.47
C LYS A 34 -4.98 -4.84 -9.53
N SER A 35 -4.76 -3.98 -8.54
CA SER A 35 -5.79 -3.58 -7.57
C SER A 35 -6.91 -2.71 -8.16
N ARG A 36 -6.78 -2.22 -9.41
CA ARG A 36 -7.80 -1.35 -10.04
C ARG A 36 -9.18 -2.01 -10.15
N TYR A 37 -9.26 -3.34 -10.19
CA TYR A 37 -10.54 -4.06 -10.22
C TYR A 37 -11.49 -3.63 -9.09
N ILE A 38 -10.93 -3.15 -7.96
CA ILE A 38 -11.69 -2.67 -6.81
C ILE A 38 -12.62 -1.51 -7.18
N LEU A 39 -12.24 -0.69 -8.15
CA LEU A 39 -13.03 0.45 -8.62
C LEU A 39 -14.25 0.03 -9.45
N ASP A 40 -14.27 -1.21 -9.93
CA ASP A 40 -15.34 -1.78 -10.73
C ASP A 40 -16.29 -2.65 -9.89
N LEU A 41 -16.06 -2.75 -8.57
CA LEU A 41 -16.95 -3.50 -7.68
C LEU A 41 -18.26 -2.73 -7.48
N GLU A 42 -19.36 -3.40 -7.77
CA GLU A 42 -20.70 -2.87 -7.50
C GLU A 42 -21.02 -2.96 -5.99
N LYS A 43 -22.05 -2.24 -5.57
CA LYS A 43 -22.58 -2.41 -4.21
C LYS A 43 -23.03 -3.85 -4.00
N ASP A 44 -22.80 -4.39 -2.80
CA ASP A 44 -23.19 -5.74 -2.41
C ASP A 44 -22.52 -6.84 -3.27
N PHE A 45 -21.27 -6.61 -3.71
CA PHE A 45 -20.52 -7.53 -4.56
C PHE A 45 -20.25 -8.92 -3.94
N ASP A 46 -20.49 -9.08 -2.63
CA ASP A 46 -20.26 -10.29 -1.85
C ASP A 46 -21.54 -10.83 -1.17
N ASP A 47 -22.72 -10.30 -1.52
CA ASP A 47 -24.02 -10.63 -0.91
C ASP A 47 -24.07 -10.34 0.63
N MET A 48 -23.23 -9.43 1.13
CA MET A 48 -23.11 -9.06 2.55
C MET A 48 -23.35 -7.56 2.83
N ASP A 49 -24.08 -6.86 1.95
CA ASP A 49 -24.33 -5.41 1.97
C ASP A 49 -23.03 -4.58 1.95
N SER A 50 -22.00 -5.09 1.26
CA SER A 50 -20.71 -4.42 1.15
C SER A 50 -20.80 -3.12 0.34
N GLU A 51 -20.23 -2.06 0.92
CA GLU A 51 -20.12 -0.77 0.26
C GLU A 51 -18.92 -0.74 -0.70
N PRO A 52 -19.07 -0.20 -1.93
CA PRO A 52 -17.99 -0.12 -2.88
C PRO A 52 -16.88 0.84 -2.41
N THR A 53 -15.63 0.53 -2.76
CA THR A 53 -14.50 1.42 -2.49
C THR A 53 -14.51 2.62 -3.43
N SER A 54 -14.46 3.83 -2.88
CA SER A 54 -14.43 5.03 -3.71
C SER A 54 -13.07 5.21 -4.41
N PRO A 55 -13.03 5.91 -5.57
CA PRO A 55 -11.77 6.27 -6.21
C PRO A 55 -10.80 7.05 -5.31
N GLU A 56 -11.31 7.84 -4.38
CA GLU A 56 -10.51 8.61 -3.42
C GLU A 56 -9.81 7.70 -2.42
N THR A 57 -10.50 6.68 -1.89
CA THR A 57 -9.90 5.67 -1.00
C THR A 57 -8.81 4.88 -1.73
N TRP A 58 -9.07 4.46 -2.96
CA TRP A 58 -8.07 3.79 -3.79
C TRP A 58 -6.83 4.64 -4.02
N GLN A 59 -7.03 5.92 -4.38
CA GLN A 59 -5.94 6.85 -4.55
C GLN A 59 -5.13 7.07 -3.26
N LYS A 60 -5.79 7.13 -2.09
CA LYS A 60 -5.14 7.23 -0.78
C LYS A 60 -4.25 6.03 -0.51
N ALA A 61 -4.75 4.81 -0.74
CA ALA A 61 -3.99 3.58 -0.58
C ALA A 61 -2.78 3.50 -1.53
N VAL A 62 -2.97 3.86 -2.80
CA VAL A 62 -1.87 3.88 -3.79
C VAL A 62 -0.78 4.88 -3.40
N ARG A 63 -1.16 6.09 -2.97
CA ARG A 63 -0.18 7.09 -2.51
C ARG A 63 0.61 6.58 -1.31
N PHE A 64 -0.07 5.97 -0.35
CA PHE A 64 0.58 5.36 0.81
C PHE A 64 1.62 4.30 0.39
N VAL A 65 1.20 3.29 -0.40
CA VAL A 65 2.09 2.21 -0.86
C VAL A 65 3.28 2.77 -1.65
N ALA A 66 3.03 3.75 -2.53
CA ALA A 66 4.08 4.37 -3.33
C ALA A 66 5.11 5.10 -2.47
N ASN A 67 4.65 5.95 -1.56
CA ASN A 67 5.51 6.72 -0.67
C ASN A 67 6.31 5.79 0.23
N TYR A 68 5.69 4.72 0.74
CA TYR A 68 6.36 3.78 1.63
C TYR A 68 7.42 2.94 0.90
N ALA A 69 7.09 2.44 -0.29
CA ALA A 69 8.02 1.67 -1.11
C ALA A 69 9.22 2.49 -1.59
N ASN A 70 9.00 3.72 -2.05
CA ASN A 70 10.08 4.61 -2.45
C ASN A 70 10.99 4.95 -1.27
N TRP A 71 10.42 5.26 -0.11
CA TRP A 71 11.21 5.57 1.09
C TRP A 71 12.11 4.40 1.52
N LEU A 72 11.58 3.18 1.55
CA LEU A 72 12.38 1.98 1.87
C LEU A 72 13.47 1.74 0.83
N PHE A 73 13.14 1.90 -0.45
CA PHE A 73 14.11 1.71 -1.53
C PHE A 73 15.23 2.75 -1.49
N ASP A 74 14.91 4.03 -1.26
CA ASP A 74 15.88 5.11 -1.19
C ASP A 74 16.84 4.96 0.02
N LEU A 75 16.34 4.46 1.15
CA LEU A 75 17.15 4.26 2.35
C LEU A 75 18.04 3.03 2.29
N PHE A 76 17.51 1.91 1.82
CA PHE A 76 18.16 0.61 1.95
C PHE A 76 18.70 0.06 0.62
N GLY A 77 18.33 0.66 -0.51
CA GLY A 77 18.65 0.14 -1.85
C GLY A 77 18.02 -1.23 -2.13
N LYS A 78 17.00 -1.61 -1.35
CA LYS A 78 16.37 -2.94 -1.39
C LYS A 78 14.90 -2.83 -1.76
N LYS A 79 14.41 -3.83 -2.49
CA LYS A 79 12.99 -3.98 -2.76
C LYS A 79 12.31 -4.54 -1.50
N MET A 80 11.19 -3.93 -1.12
CA MET A 80 10.29 -4.53 -0.14
C MET A 80 9.51 -5.69 -0.75
N ALA A 81 8.91 -6.53 0.09
CA ALA A 81 7.94 -7.51 -0.36
C ALA A 81 6.77 -6.83 -1.09
N VAL A 82 6.23 -7.49 -2.11
CA VAL A 82 5.11 -6.98 -2.90
C VAL A 82 3.82 -7.12 -2.09
N PRO A 83 3.09 -6.03 -1.81
CA PRO A 83 1.82 -6.13 -1.09
C PRO A 83 0.76 -6.79 -1.95
N LYS A 84 -0.17 -7.44 -1.27
CA LYS A 84 -1.51 -7.67 -1.79
C LYS A 84 -2.38 -6.46 -1.42
N ILE A 85 -3.20 -5.97 -2.35
CA ILE A 85 -4.07 -4.80 -2.14
C ILE A 85 -5.50 -5.24 -2.44
N TYR A 86 -6.37 -5.12 -1.44
CA TYR A 86 -7.75 -5.61 -1.50
C TYR A 86 -8.75 -4.53 -1.07
N HIS A 87 -9.98 -4.68 -1.54
CA HIS A 87 -11.12 -4.00 -0.90
C HIS A 87 -11.29 -4.58 0.51
N ALA A 88 -11.84 -3.76 1.41
CA ALA A 88 -12.18 -4.17 2.75
C ALA A 88 -13.58 -3.63 3.10
N PRO A 89 -14.21 -4.12 4.18
CA PRO A 89 -15.54 -3.68 4.59
C PRO A 89 -15.66 -2.16 4.72
N ALA A 90 -16.90 -1.67 4.57
CA ALA A 90 -17.23 -0.24 4.68
C ALA A 90 -16.44 0.66 3.71
N GLY A 91 -16.12 0.16 2.51
CA GLY A 91 -15.40 0.91 1.48
C GLY A 91 -13.93 1.23 1.83
N SER A 92 -13.37 0.60 2.87
CA SER A 92 -11.95 0.72 3.23
C SER A 92 -11.07 -0.15 2.31
N MET A 93 -9.76 -0.08 2.50
CA MET A 93 -8.80 -0.88 1.74
C MET A 93 -7.75 -1.51 2.63
N ASP A 94 -7.44 -2.76 2.34
CA ASP A 94 -6.38 -3.49 3.02
C ASP A 94 -5.14 -3.56 2.13
N VAL A 95 -4.00 -3.22 2.72
CA VAL A 95 -2.67 -3.44 2.16
C VAL A 95 -1.96 -4.46 3.03
N TYR A 96 -1.68 -5.62 2.45
CA TYR A 96 -1.25 -6.80 3.19
C TYR A 96 0.09 -7.33 2.68
N TRP A 97 1.03 -7.48 3.60
CA TRP A 97 2.30 -8.18 3.39
C TRP A 97 2.32 -9.44 4.22
N GLU A 98 2.82 -10.53 3.65
CA GLU A 98 2.88 -11.82 4.31
C GLU A 98 3.98 -12.68 3.71
N ASN A 99 4.68 -13.40 4.57
CA ASN A 99 5.54 -14.52 4.20
C ASN A 99 5.63 -15.52 5.36
N GLU A 100 6.56 -16.47 5.29
CA GLU A 100 6.74 -17.50 6.34
C GLU A 100 7.21 -16.95 7.70
N ARG A 101 7.62 -15.68 7.78
CA ARG A 101 8.23 -15.06 8.96
C ARG A 101 7.37 -13.99 9.61
N PHE A 102 6.47 -13.35 8.88
CA PHE A 102 5.60 -12.33 9.44
C PHE A 102 4.39 -12.05 8.54
N ASN A 103 3.41 -11.36 9.11
CA ASN A 103 2.43 -10.58 8.37
C ASN A 103 2.39 -9.12 8.83
N LEU A 104 1.92 -8.26 7.94
CA LEU A 104 1.59 -6.87 8.22
C LEU A 104 0.34 -6.51 7.42
N LEU A 105 -0.71 -6.15 8.12
CA LEU A 105 -1.95 -5.62 7.57
C LEU A 105 -2.02 -4.12 7.87
N ILE A 106 -2.30 -3.32 6.85
CA ILE A 106 -2.62 -1.91 6.98
C ILE A 106 -4.02 -1.70 6.40
N ASN A 107 -4.95 -1.22 7.24
CA ASN A 107 -6.29 -0.84 6.79
C ASN A 107 -6.35 0.69 6.60
N ILE A 108 -6.83 1.11 5.44
CA ILE A 108 -6.94 2.51 5.03
C ILE A 108 -8.42 2.86 4.90
N PRO A 109 -8.97 3.71 5.78
CA PRO A 109 -10.39 4.03 5.78
C PRO A 109 -10.75 4.99 4.64
N PRO A 110 -12.03 5.02 4.21
CA PRO A 110 -12.47 5.92 3.14
C PRO A 110 -12.50 7.39 3.59
N ASP A 111 -12.81 7.64 4.86
CA ASP A 111 -12.97 8.96 5.45
C ASP A 111 -11.62 9.54 5.96
N LYS A 112 -11.68 10.51 6.86
CA LYS A 112 -10.51 11.17 7.44
C LYS A 112 -9.98 10.46 8.69
N GLU A 113 -10.51 9.29 9.04
CA GLU A 113 -10.02 8.55 10.17
C GLU A 113 -8.58 8.06 9.91
N PRO A 114 -7.78 7.88 10.97
CA PRO A 114 -6.44 7.32 10.84
C PRO A 114 -6.48 5.91 10.24
N ALA A 115 -5.50 5.60 9.39
CA ALA A 115 -5.20 4.22 9.01
C ALA A 115 -4.73 3.45 10.24
N THR A 116 -5.01 2.16 10.29
CA THR A 116 -4.56 1.25 11.33
C THR A 116 -3.61 0.22 10.77
N PHE A 117 -2.73 -0.32 11.61
CA PHE A 117 -1.90 -1.46 11.25
C PHE A 117 -1.85 -2.51 12.34
N TYR A 118 -1.67 -3.76 11.93
CA TYR A 118 -1.38 -4.89 12.78
C TYR A 118 -0.31 -5.76 12.10
N GLY A 119 0.72 -6.15 12.82
CA GLY A 119 1.74 -7.06 12.34
C GLY A 119 2.09 -8.12 13.38
N ASP A 120 2.41 -9.32 12.90
CA ASP A 120 2.70 -10.50 13.71
C ASP A 120 3.89 -11.25 13.08
N ASN A 121 4.89 -11.63 13.87
CA ASN A 121 6.04 -12.40 13.40
C ASN A 121 5.88 -13.93 13.54
N TYR A 122 4.69 -14.41 13.89
CA TYR A 122 4.36 -15.81 14.17
C TYR A 122 5.18 -16.46 15.30
N GLN A 123 5.95 -15.67 16.05
CA GLN A 123 6.80 -16.11 17.17
C GLN A 123 6.43 -15.38 18.47
N GLY A 124 5.23 -14.79 18.52
CA GLY A 124 4.69 -14.13 19.71
C GLY A 124 5.05 -12.65 19.84
N GLN A 125 5.71 -12.05 18.85
CA GLN A 125 5.85 -10.59 18.78
C GLN A 125 4.80 -10.02 17.83
N VAL A 126 3.98 -9.12 18.37
CA VAL A 126 2.99 -8.36 17.62
C VAL A 126 3.29 -6.86 17.71
N THR A 127 2.83 -6.10 16.72
CA THR A 127 2.86 -4.64 16.72
C THR A 127 1.55 -4.12 16.13
N GLU A 128 1.01 -3.06 16.70
CA GLU A 128 -0.21 -2.43 16.21
C GLU A 128 -0.16 -0.92 16.43
N GLY A 129 -0.94 -0.19 15.66
CA GLY A 129 -1.00 1.25 15.80
C GLY A 129 -1.87 1.92 14.76
N ARG A 130 -1.77 3.25 14.72
CA ARG A 130 -2.52 4.10 13.80
C ARG A 130 -1.70 5.28 13.32
N PHE A 131 -1.98 5.75 12.12
CA PHE A 131 -1.28 6.87 11.50
C PHE A 131 -2.16 7.56 10.45
N ASP A 132 -1.82 8.80 10.08
CA ASP A 132 -2.44 9.48 8.95
C ASP A 132 -1.75 8.99 7.65
N PRO A 133 -2.44 8.26 6.76
CA PRO A 133 -1.83 7.70 5.54
C PRO A 133 -1.39 8.75 4.52
N GLU A 134 -1.82 10.01 4.68
CA GLU A 134 -1.42 11.12 3.82
C GLU A 134 -0.33 12.00 4.46
N ASN A 135 -0.09 11.86 5.77
CA ASN A 135 0.93 12.62 6.50
C ASN A 135 1.49 11.82 7.70
N PHE A 136 2.49 10.97 7.44
CA PHE A 136 3.09 10.12 8.46
C PHE A 136 4.62 10.20 8.46
N GLN A 137 5.20 9.93 9.63
CA GLN A 137 6.64 9.71 9.78
C GLN A 137 6.95 8.24 9.50
N GLN A 138 7.63 7.97 8.39
CA GLN A 138 7.90 6.60 7.92
C GLN A 138 8.69 5.76 8.94
N ALA A 139 9.58 6.41 9.71
CA ALA A 139 10.38 5.75 10.75
C ALA A 139 9.56 5.17 11.93
N LEU A 140 8.26 5.51 12.01
CA LEU A 140 7.36 4.98 13.04
C LEU A 140 6.48 3.81 12.52
N LEU A 141 6.62 3.44 11.25
CA LEU A 141 5.94 2.27 10.68
C LEU A 141 6.79 1.00 10.80
N PRO A 142 6.17 -0.21 10.80
CA PRO A 142 6.90 -1.47 10.86
C PRO A 142 7.83 -1.65 9.65
N ASP A 143 9.13 -1.78 9.91
CA ASP A 143 10.18 -1.86 8.89
C ASP A 143 10.04 -3.13 8.01
N LEU A 144 9.88 -2.93 6.69
CA LEU A 144 9.81 -4.01 5.71
C LEU A 144 11.12 -4.22 4.91
N SER A 145 12.21 -3.55 5.28
CA SER A 145 13.49 -3.59 4.54
C SER A 145 14.27 -4.90 4.67
N LEU A 146 13.95 -5.71 5.69
CA LEU A 146 14.70 -6.94 6.03
C LEU A 146 14.18 -8.20 5.31
N ILE A 147 13.29 -8.04 4.32
CA ILE A 147 12.47 -9.13 3.78
C ILE A 147 12.93 -9.62 2.39
N SER A 148 13.90 -8.93 1.76
CA SER A 148 14.45 -9.30 0.44
C SER A 148 15.44 -10.47 0.49
#